data_AF-A0A6M0BMG7-F1
#
_entry.id   AF-A0A6M0BMG7-F1
#
_cell.length_a   1.000
_cell.length_b   1.000
_cell.length_c   1.000
_cell.angle_alpha   90.00
_cell.angle_beta   90.00
_cell.angle_gamma   90.00
#
_symmetry.space_group_name_H-M   'P 1'
#
loop_
_entity.id
_entity.type
_entity.pdbx_description
1 polymer ?
#
loop_
_entity_poly.entity_id
_entity_poly.type
_entity_poly.pdbx_seq_one_letter_code
_entity_poly.pdbx_strand_id
1 'polypeptide(L)' 'MALPIVAVIGRPNVGKSTLVNRLAGVTDAIVHNQPGVTRDRTYRPAFWQDRDYLVVDTGGLVFDDNTEFLPLI' A
#
# COMPACT_ATOMS: atom_id res chain seq x y z
N MET A 1 -5.94 18.89 0.70
CA MET A 1 -5.49 18.29 1.98
C MET A 1 -4.82 16.96 1.65
N ALA A 2 -3.85 16.52 2.42
CA ALA A 2 -3.24 15.20 2.21
C ALA A 2 -4.26 14.09 2.56
N LEU A 3 -4.27 13.00 1.79
CA LEU A 3 -5.12 11.85 2.08
C LEU A 3 -4.59 11.08 3.31
N PRO A 4 -5.47 10.49 4.14
CA PRO A 4 -5.06 9.53 5.16
C PRO A 4 -4.32 8.34 4.55
N ILE A 5 -3.37 7.78 5.30
CA ILE A 5 -2.59 6.61 4.88
C ILE A 5 -2.91 5.43 5.81
N VAL A 6 -3.21 4.29 5.21
CA VAL A 6 -3.46 3.01 5.89
C VAL A 6 -2.35 2.03 5.52
N ALA A 7 -1.53 1.67 6.50
CA ALA A 7 -0.48 0.67 6.32
C ALA A 7 -0.97 -0.72 6.74
N VAL A 8 -0.76 -1.72 5.89
CA VAL A 8 -1.07 -3.13 6.19
C VAL A 8 0.20 -3.83 6.63
N ILE A 9 0.27 -4.17 7.91
CA ILE A 9 1.43 -4.81 8.56
C ILE A 9 1.05 -6.21 9.04
N GLY A 10 2.00 -7.14 8.96
CA GLY A 10 1.82 -8.51 9.45
C GLY A 10 2.93 -9.44 8.99
N ARG A 11 2.93 -10.67 9.54
CA ARG A 11 3.94 -11.70 9.23
C ARG A 11 4.07 -11.96 7.72
N PRO A 12 5.20 -12.51 7.24
CA PRO A 12 5.31 -12.99 5.87
C PRO A 12 4.17 -13.95 5.50
N ASN A 13 3.72 -13.90 4.25
CA ASN A 13 2.73 -14.83 3.67
C ASN A 13 1.31 -14.87 4.28
N VAL A 14 0.93 -13.93 5.15
CA VAL A 14 -0.45 -13.85 5.71
C VAL A 14 -1.49 -13.24 4.77
N GLY A 15 -1.14 -12.99 3.50
CA GLY A 15 -2.07 -12.41 2.51
C GLY A 15 -2.18 -10.88 2.50
N LYS A 16 -1.19 -10.15 3.05
CA LYS A 16 -1.16 -8.67 3.05
C LYS A 16 -1.35 -8.09 1.65
N SER A 17 -0.57 -8.55 0.67
CA SER A 17 -0.65 -8.09 -0.72
C SER A 17 -2.01 -8.38 -1.35
N THR A 18 -2.63 -9.52 -1.00
CA THR A 18 -3.99 -9.86 -1.43
C THR A 18 -5.02 -8.89 -0.88
N LEU A 19 -4.91 -8.52 0.40
CA LEU A 19 -5.78 -7.53 1.04
C LEU A 19 -5.61 -6.14 0.41
N VAL A 20 -4.37 -5.69 0.25
CA VAL A 20 -4.06 -4.37 -0.35
C VAL A 20 -4.57 -4.29 -1.79
N ASN A 21 -4.34 -5.35 -2.59
CA ASN A 21 -4.88 -5.42 -3.96
C ASN A 21 -6.40 -5.37 -3.99
N ARG A 22 -7.06 -6.05 -3.05
CA ARG A 22 -8.53 -6.02 -2.94
C ARG A 22 -9.02 -4.62 -2.59
N LEU A 23 -8.45 -3.97 -1.56
CA LEU A 23 -8.85 -2.63 -1.15
C LEU A 23 -8.63 -1.58 -2.25
N ALA A 24 -7.51 -1.68 -2.97
CA ALA A 24 -7.22 -0.80 -4.11
C ALA A 24 -8.11 -1.07 -5.34
N GLY A 25 -8.64 -2.29 -5.49
CA GLY A 25 -9.52 -2.69 -6.59
C GLY A 25 -11.02 -2.44 -6.34
N VAL A 26 -11.39 -1.92 -5.16
CA VAL A 26 -12.78 -1.57 -4.79
C VAL A 26 -13.19 -0.20 -5.37
N THR A 27 -12.32 0.50 -6.10
CA THR A 27 -12.68 1.75 -6.76
C THR A 27 -13.77 1.53 -7.81
N ASP A 28 -14.96 2.03 -7.52
CA ASP A 28 -15.95 2.42 -8.51
C ASP A 28 -15.28 3.26 -9.61
N ALA A 29 -15.76 3.03 -10.83
CA ALA A 29 -15.14 3.43 -12.09
C ALA A 29 -14.94 4.94 -12.24
N ILE A 30 -13.78 5.48 -11.83
CA ILE A 30 -13.16 6.66 -12.47
C ILE A 30 -11.66 6.40 -12.61
N VAL A 31 -11.29 5.86 -13.77
CA VAL A 31 -9.91 5.58 -14.16
C VAL A 31 -9.25 6.88 -14.63
N HIS A 32 -8.42 7.51 -13.79
CA HIS A 32 -7.41 8.43 -14.30
C HIS A 32 -6.20 7.62 -14.77
N ASN A 33 -6.19 7.36 -16.07
CA ASN A 33 -5.15 6.61 -16.76
C ASN A 33 -3.90 7.51 -16.95
N GLN A 34 -2.99 7.55 -15.97
CA GLN A 34 -1.63 8.07 -16.17
C GLN A 34 -0.64 6.89 -16.13
N PRO A 35 -0.08 6.48 -17.27
CA PRO A 35 0.95 5.45 -17.31
C PRO A 35 2.30 6.06 -16.94
N GLY A 36 2.95 5.49 -15.91
CA GLY A 36 4.39 5.65 -15.72
C GLY A 36 4.83 5.97 -14.30
N VAL A 37 4.84 4.98 -13.40
CA VAL A 37 5.80 4.97 -12.28
C VAL A 37 6.11 3.52 -11.86
N THR A 38 7.14 2.93 -12.44
CA THR A 38 7.89 1.85 -11.78
C THR A 38 8.87 2.53 -10.82
N ARG A 39 8.73 2.34 -9.49
CA ARG A 39 9.71 1.57 -8.69
C ARG A 39 9.53 1.66 -7.17
N ASP A 40 8.88 2.66 -6.58
CA ASP A 40 8.98 2.86 -5.13
C ASP A 40 7.61 2.96 -4.44
N ARG A 41 7.43 2.15 -3.39
CA ARG A 41 6.34 2.22 -2.39
C ARG A 41 4.95 2.26 -3.02
N THR A 42 4.31 1.11 -3.19
CA THR A 42 2.98 1.05 -3.83
C THR A 42 1.89 1.54 -2.87
N TYR A 43 1.86 2.84 -2.59
CA TYR A 43 0.68 3.54 -2.12
C TYR A 43 -0.37 3.42 -3.22
N ARG A 44 -1.51 2.85 -2.88
CA ARG A 44 -2.62 2.68 -3.81
C ARG A 44 -3.81 3.49 -3.34
N PRO A 45 -4.48 4.24 -4.21
CA PRO A 45 -5.74 4.88 -3.85
C PRO A 45 -6.79 3.81 -3.53
N ALA A 46 -7.65 4.10 -2.58
CA ALA A 46 -8.79 3.28 -2.20
C ALA A 46 -9.92 4.16 -1.65
N PHE A 47 -11.14 3.63 -1.72
CA PHE A 47 -12.35 4.31 -1.27
C PHE A 47 -13.17 3.38 -0.37
N TRP A 48 -13.61 3.89 0.78
CA TRP A 48 -14.47 3.14 1.71
C TRP A 48 -15.29 4.09 2.57
N GLN A 49 -16.61 3.87 2.64
CA GLN A 49 -17.54 4.68 3.45
C GLN A 49 -17.35 6.19 3.26
N ASP A 50 -17.44 6.65 2.00
CA ASP A 50 -17.35 8.07 1.62
C ASP A 50 -16.02 8.74 2.00
N ARG A 51 -14.93 7.96 2.04
CA ARG A 51 -13.59 8.45 2.34
C ARG A 51 -12.55 7.89 1.39
N ASP A 52 -11.80 8.79 0.76
CA ASP A 52 -10.58 8.48 0.04
C ASP A 52 -9.41 8.30 1.01
N TYR A 53 -8.59 7.29 0.74
CA TYR A 53 -7.35 7.04 1.48
C TYR A 53 -6.32 6.37 0.58
N LEU A 54 -5.07 6.36 1.04
CA LEU A 54 -4.00 5.59 0.43
C LEU A 54 -3.76 4.33 1.25
N VAL A 55 -3.75 3.16 0.63
CA VAL A 55 -3.37 1.89 1.25
C VAL A 55 -1.97 1.46 0.80
N VAL A 56 -1.15 0.97 1.72
CA VAL A 56 0.22 0.52 1.43
C VAL A 56 0.50 -0.87 2.01
N ASP A 57 1.15 -1.73 1.22
CA ASP A 57 1.66 -3.03 1.67
C ASP A 57 3.09 -2.88 2.19
N THR A 58 3.31 -3.23 3.45
CA THR A 58 4.64 -3.19 4.06
C THR A 58 5.45 -4.47 3.82
N GLY A 59 4.84 -5.53 3.28
CA GLY A 59 5.53 -6.77 2.95
C GLY A 59 6.58 -6.60 1.84
N GLY A 60 6.33 -5.71 0.88
CA GLY A 60 7.31 -5.30 -0.13
C GLY A 60 8.32 -4.26 0.36
N LEU A 61 8.18 -3.78 1.61
CA LEU A 61 9.12 -2.88 2.29
C LEU A 61 10.09 -3.64 3.20
N VAL A 62 9.96 -4.97 3.32
CA VAL A 62 11.05 -5.79 3.86
C VAL A 62 12.15 -5.69 2.82
N PHE A 63 13.01 -4.69 3.00
CA PHE A 63 14.26 -4.53 2.30
C PHE A 63 14.94 -5.90 2.28
N ASP A 64 15.49 -6.29 1.12
CA ASP A 64 16.45 -7.39 0.97
C ASP A 64 17.17 -7.61 2.30
N ASP A 65 17.09 -8.83 2.84
CA ASP A 65 17.33 -9.25 4.24
C ASP A 65 18.72 -8.91 4.85
N ASN A 66 19.44 -7.92 4.32
CA ASN A 66 20.67 -7.34 4.85
C ASN A 66 20.49 -5.97 5.52
N THR A 67 19.29 -5.40 5.56
CA THR A 67 19.05 -4.24 6.45
C THR A 67 18.48 -4.78 7.75
N GLU A 68 19.39 -5.05 8.70
CA GLU A 68 19.02 -5.20 10.10
C GLU A 68 17.95 -4.15 10.42
N PHE A 69 16.85 -4.58 11.05
CA PHE A 69 15.97 -3.64 11.74
C PHE A 69 16.86 -2.86 12.68
N LEU A 70 17.36 -1.69 12.27
CA LEU A 70 18.13 -0.81 13.13
C LEU A 70 17.13 -0.30 14.17
N PRO A 71 17.18 -0.76 15.43
CA PRO A 71 16.53 -0.02 16.49
C PRO A 71 17.57 1.04 16.85
N LEU A 72 17.64 2.10 16.06
CA LEU A 72 18.47 3.24 16.41
C LEU A 72 17.56 4.44 16.68
N ILE A 73 17.31 4.57 17.98
CA ILE A 73 16.85 5.76 18.73
C ILE A 73 15.35 6.04 18.66
#